data_AF-A0AAN3M5R1-F1
#
_entry.id   AF-A0AAN3M5R1-F1
#
_cell.length_a   1.000
_cell.length_b   1.000
_cell.length_c   1.000
_cell.angle_alpha   90.00
_cell.angle_beta   90.00
_cell.angle_gamma   90.00
#
_symmetry.space_group_name_H-M   'P 1'
#
loop_
_entity.id
_entity.type
_entity.pdbx_description
1 polymer ?
#
loop_
_entity_poly.entity_id
_entity_poly.type
_entity_poly.pdbx_seq_one_letter_code
_entity_poly.pdbx_strand_id
1 'polypeptide(L)'
;MKRILPLILALVAGMAQADSNSDYRAGSDFAHQIKGQGSSSIQGFKPQESIPGYNANPDETKYYGGVTAGGDGGLKNDGTTEWATGETGKTITESFMNKPKDILSPDAPFIQTGRDVVNRADSIVGNTGQQCSAQEISRSEYTNYTCERDLQV
;
A
#
# COMPACT_ATOMS: atom_id res chain seq x y z
N MET A 1 -8.07 66.34 -58.59
CA MET A 1 -8.13 65.65 -57.29
C MET A 1 -7.62 64.18 -57.30
N LYS A 2 -7.37 63.54 -58.45
CA LYS A 2 -6.93 62.12 -58.52
C LYS A 2 -5.42 61.90 -58.30
N ARG A 3 -4.58 62.94 -58.41
CA ARG A 3 -3.11 62.87 -58.28
C ARG A 3 -2.57 63.21 -56.89
N ILE A 4 -3.42 63.73 -56.02
CA ILE A 4 -3.04 64.14 -54.65
C ILE A 4 -3.25 62.97 -53.67
N LEU A 5 -4.19 62.07 -53.98
CA LEU A 5 -4.49 60.88 -53.18
C LEU A 5 -3.30 59.91 -52.99
N PRO A 6 -2.48 59.56 -54.00
CA PRO A 6 -1.32 58.70 -53.78
C PRO A 6 -0.21 59.40 -52.96
N LEU A 7 -0.16 60.73 -53.00
CA LEU A 7 0.84 61.52 -52.28
C LEU A 7 0.51 61.59 -50.78
N ILE A 8 -0.77 61.70 -50.44
CA ILE A 8 -1.24 61.65 -49.05
C ILE A 8 -1.07 60.23 -48.48
N LEU A 9 -1.38 59.19 -49.27
CA LEU A 9 -1.21 57.81 -48.82
C LEU A 9 0.28 57.43 -48.59
N ALA A 10 1.20 57.96 -49.41
CA ALA A 10 2.63 57.81 -49.21
C ALA A 10 3.15 58.59 -47.99
N LEU A 11 2.58 59.77 -47.69
CA LEU A 11 2.94 60.54 -46.50
C LEU A 11 2.55 59.81 -45.21
N VAL A 12 1.38 59.17 -45.17
CA VAL A 12 0.88 58.43 -43.99
C VAL A 12 1.67 57.14 -43.76
N ALA A 13 2.17 56.49 -44.81
CA ALA A 13 3.03 55.31 -44.70
C ALA A 13 4.42 55.62 -44.12
N GLY A 14 4.91 56.86 -44.24
CA GLY A 14 6.19 57.29 -43.65
C GLY A 14 6.15 57.58 -42.14
N MET A 15 4.94 57.72 -41.57
CA MET A 15 4.74 58.04 -40.14
C MET A 15 4.67 56.78 -39.26
N ALA A 16 4.52 55.60 -39.87
CA ALA A 16 4.47 54.32 -39.17
C ALA A 16 5.85 53.66 -39.14
N GLN A 17 6.88 54.39 -38.69
CA GLN A 17 8.09 53.74 -38.21
C GLN A 17 7.80 53.26 -36.79
N ALA A 18 7.45 51.98 -36.65
CA ALA A 18 7.55 51.30 -35.37
C ALA A 18 9.03 51.34 -34.98
N ASP A 19 9.41 52.30 -34.14
CA ASP A 19 10.76 52.45 -33.61
C ASP A 19 10.99 51.38 -32.54
N SER A 20 10.93 50.11 -32.95
CA SER A 20 11.24 48.96 -32.11
C SER A 20 12.65 49.04 -31.53
N ASN A 21 13.53 49.87 -32.12
CA ASN A 21 14.87 50.10 -31.66
C ASN A 21 14.91 51.01 -30.43
N SER A 22 14.03 52.02 -30.30
CA SER A 22 13.93 52.79 -29.07
C SER A 22 13.32 51.98 -27.93
N ASP A 23 12.29 51.17 -28.19
CA ASP A 23 11.72 50.25 -27.20
C ASP A 23 12.74 49.20 -26.75
N TYR A 24 13.48 48.61 -27.70
CA TYR A 24 14.57 47.67 -27.41
C TYR A 24 15.68 48.31 -26.58
N ARG A 25 16.10 49.53 -26.94
CA ARG A 25 17.15 50.26 -26.20
C ARG A 25 16.69 50.64 -24.80
N ALA A 26 15.46 51.14 -24.64
CA ALA A 26 14.90 51.43 -23.33
C ALA A 26 14.83 50.18 -22.45
N GLY A 27 14.41 49.04 -23.01
CA GLY A 27 14.41 47.75 -22.31
C GLY A 27 15.83 47.25 -21.96
N SER A 28 16.78 47.37 -22.89
CA SER A 28 18.18 46.98 -22.70
C SER A 28 18.87 47.84 -21.66
N ASP A 29 18.67 49.15 -21.69
CA ASP A 29 19.26 50.10 -20.73
C ASP A 29 18.69 49.89 -19.34
N PHE A 30 17.37 49.66 -19.22
CA PHE A 30 16.76 49.24 -17.97
C PHE A 30 17.33 47.91 -17.46
N ALA A 31 17.46 46.90 -18.33
CA ALA A 31 18.04 45.61 -17.99
C ALA A 31 19.49 45.74 -17.50
N HIS A 32 20.31 46.57 -18.15
CA HIS A 32 21.67 46.88 -17.73
C HIS A 32 21.70 47.64 -16.41
N GLN A 33 20.77 48.57 -16.19
CA GLN A 33 20.67 49.32 -14.96
C GLN A 33 20.32 48.40 -13.77
N ILE A 34 19.38 47.47 -13.94
CA ILE A 34 18.99 46.53 -12.87
C ILE A 34 19.93 45.33 -12.75
N LYS A 35 20.81 45.10 -13.74
CA LYS A 35 21.76 43.99 -13.74
C LYS A 35 22.64 44.06 -12.50
N GLY A 36 22.51 43.05 -11.65
CA GLY A 36 23.31 42.93 -10.42
C GLY A 36 22.73 43.67 -9.21
N GLN A 37 21.73 44.55 -9.35
CA GLN A 37 21.12 45.24 -8.19
C GLN A 37 20.55 44.26 -7.16
N GLY A 38 19.89 43.20 -7.63
CA GLY A 38 19.37 42.14 -6.76
C GLY A 38 20.43 41.22 -6.16
N SER A 39 21.59 41.06 -6.80
CA SER A 39 22.69 40.27 -6.23
C SER A 39 23.47 41.08 -5.20
N SER A 40 23.70 42.36 -5.47
CA SER A 40 24.37 43.29 -4.56
C SER A 40 23.61 43.52 -3.26
N SER A 41 22.28 43.45 -3.28
CA SER A 41 21.46 43.57 -2.05
C SER A 41 21.61 42.37 -1.10
N ILE A 42 22.07 41.21 -1.58
CA ILE A 42 22.20 39.97 -0.79
C ILE A 42 23.67 39.59 -0.55
N GLN A 43 24.62 40.17 -1.30
CA GLN A 43 26.06 39.90 -1.16
C GLN A 43 26.62 40.12 0.26
N GLY A 44 26.03 41.03 1.04
CA GLY A 44 26.43 41.30 2.43
C GLY A 44 25.59 40.57 3.48
N PHE A 45 24.64 39.72 3.07
CA PHE A 45 23.77 39.03 4.01
C PHE A 45 24.56 38.00 4.81
N LYS A 46 24.60 38.18 6.13
CA LYS A 46 25.21 37.25 7.07
C LYS A 46 24.11 36.53 7.85
N PRO A 47 23.79 35.27 7.50
CA PRO A 47 22.71 34.51 8.12
C PRO A 47 22.86 34.40 9.65
N GLN A 48 24.11 34.25 10.13
CA GLN A 48 24.44 34.14 11.55
C GLN A 48 24.02 35.36 12.37
N GLU A 49 24.03 36.55 11.75
CA GLU A 49 23.73 37.82 12.42
C GLU A 49 22.23 38.19 12.30
N SER A 50 21.54 37.64 11.29
CA SER A 50 20.19 38.07 10.91
C SER A 50 19.10 37.03 11.18
N ILE A 51 19.45 35.75 11.31
CA ILE A 51 18.51 34.65 11.50
C ILE A 51 18.77 34.02 12.88
N PRO A 52 17.85 34.21 13.86
CA PRO A 52 17.95 33.53 15.15
C PRO A 52 18.00 32.02 14.98
N GLY A 53 18.96 31.37 15.66
CA GLY A 53 19.12 29.91 15.59
C GLY A 53 19.70 29.41 14.27
N TYR A 54 20.28 30.27 13.43
CA TYR A 54 20.94 29.83 12.20
C TYR A 54 22.07 28.84 12.50
N ASN A 55 21.91 27.63 11.96
CA ASN A 55 22.94 26.63 11.88
C ASN A 55 23.18 26.34 10.39
N ALA A 56 24.42 26.49 9.93
CA ALA A 56 24.77 26.17 8.55
C ALA A 56 24.72 24.66 8.27
N ASN A 57 24.84 23.83 9.31
CA ASN A 57 24.81 22.37 9.24
C ASN A 57 23.89 21.84 10.35
N PRO A 58 22.56 21.98 10.20
CA PRO A 58 21.60 21.36 11.10
C PRO A 58 21.74 19.82 11.07
N ASP A 59 21.36 19.14 12.14
CA ASP A 59 21.47 17.67 12.22
C ASP A 59 20.65 16.99 11.10
N GLU A 60 19.56 17.64 10.67
CA GLU A 60 18.69 17.23 9.57
C GLU A 60 19.37 17.24 8.20
N THR A 61 20.56 17.84 8.07
CA THR A 61 21.34 17.81 6.82
C THR A 61 21.63 16.37 6.38
N LYS A 62 21.71 15.42 7.33
CA LYS A 62 21.86 13.98 7.03
C LYS A 62 20.70 13.39 6.22
N TYR A 63 19.55 14.05 6.21
CA TYR A 63 18.37 13.64 5.45
C TYR A 63 18.29 14.29 4.06
N TYR A 64 19.07 15.34 3.81
CA TYR A 64 19.06 16.06 2.54
C TYR A 64 20.20 15.58 1.63
N GLY A 65 19.85 14.83 0.59
CA GLY A 65 20.83 14.32 -0.39
C GLY A 65 21.09 15.22 -1.62
N GLY A 66 20.46 16.39 -1.69
CA GLY A 66 20.51 17.28 -2.85
C GLY A 66 19.41 17.05 -3.89
N VAL A 67 19.34 17.92 -4.90
CA VAL A 67 18.27 17.91 -5.95
C VAL A 67 18.28 16.68 -6.85
N THR A 68 19.39 15.94 -6.86
CA THR A 68 19.55 14.70 -7.61
C THR A 68 19.37 13.45 -6.76
N ALA A 69 19.18 13.59 -5.44
CA ALA A 69 18.94 12.44 -4.58
C ALA A 69 17.55 11.87 -4.86
N GLY A 70 17.50 10.59 -5.21
CA GLY A 70 16.28 9.89 -5.58
C GLY A 70 15.45 9.37 -4.40
N GLY A 71 15.76 9.74 -3.15
CA GLY A 71 15.01 9.20 -2.01
C GLY A 71 15.45 9.69 -0.63
N ASP A 72 14.79 9.13 0.37
CA ASP A 72 14.77 9.48 1.79
C ASP A 72 15.62 8.52 2.66
N GLY A 73 16.71 7.98 2.10
CA GLY A 73 17.47 6.87 2.70
C GLY A 73 17.92 7.10 4.15
N GLY A 74 18.34 8.33 4.49
CA GLY A 74 18.69 8.68 5.87
C GLY A 74 17.50 8.58 6.84
N LEU A 75 16.33 9.06 6.42
CA LEU A 75 15.12 9.04 7.25
C LEU A 75 14.62 7.60 7.44
N LYS A 76 14.66 6.80 6.37
CA LYS A 76 14.29 5.39 6.41
C LYS A 76 15.23 4.57 7.32
N ASN A 77 16.53 4.82 7.27
CA ASN A 77 17.50 4.15 8.12
C ASN A 77 17.28 4.48 9.60
N ASP A 78 17.08 5.74 9.93
CA ASP A 78 16.79 6.16 11.31
C ASP A 78 15.47 5.56 11.80
N GLY A 79 14.41 5.62 10.99
CA GLY A 79 13.12 5.01 11.33
C GLY A 79 13.22 3.48 11.54
N THR A 80 13.99 2.79 10.72
CA THR A 80 14.21 1.34 10.85
C THR A 80 15.03 1.03 12.12
N THR A 81 16.01 1.86 12.43
CA THR A 81 16.83 1.72 13.64
C THR A 81 15.99 1.93 14.88
N GLU A 82 15.21 3.01 14.94
CA GLU A 82 14.33 3.31 16.07
C GLU A 82 13.26 2.23 16.27
N TRP A 83 12.71 1.68 15.19
CA TRP A 83 11.81 0.53 15.28
C TRP A 83 12.48 -0.70 15.89
N ALA A 84 13.75 -0.95 15.56
CA ALA A 84 14.48 -2.11 16.05
C ALA A 84 15.01 -1.94 17.49
N THR A 85 15.46 -0.75 17.87
CA THR A 85 16.18 -0.51 19.13
C THR A 85 15.39 0.29 20.15
N GLY A 86 14.44 1.11 19.69
CA GLY A 86 13.65 2.02 20.49
C GLY A 86 12.67 1.30 21.42
N GLU A 87 12.30 1.99 22.50
CA GLU A 87 11.40 1.45 23.51
C GLU A 87 10.01 1.14 22.93
N THR A 88 9.46 2.05 22.11
CA THR A 88 8.19 1.84 21.40
C THR A 88 8.22 0.59 20.52
N GLY A 89 9.27 0.39 19.73
CA GLY A 89 9.41 -0.76 18.84
C GLY A 89 9.52 -2.07 19.61
N LYS A 90 10.26 -2.06 20.73
CA LYS A 90 10.31 -3.18 21.69
C LYS A 90 8.96 -3.47 22.31
N THR A 91 8.26 -2.46 22.84
CA THR A 91 6.94 -2.63 23.46
C THR A 91 5.93 -3.22 22.48
N ILE A 92 5.91 -2.77 21.22
CA ILE A 92 5.03 -3.33 20.19
C ILE A 92 5.39 -4.80 19.97
N THR A 93 6.67 -5.10 19.74
CA THR A 93 7.15 -6.47 19.51
C THR A 93 6.82 -7.38 20.69
N GLU A 94 7.10 -6.95 21.91
CA GLU A 94 6.78 -7.67 23.14
C GLU A 94 5.28 -7.86 23.31
N SER A 95 4.46 -6.86 22.98
CA SER A 95 3.00 -6.99 23.04
C SER A 95 2.51 -8.07 22.08
N PHE A 96 3.09 -8.21 20.89
CA PHE A 96 2.73 -9.27 19.96
C PHE A 96 3.23 -10.64 20.44
N MET A 97 4.46 -10.71 20.93
CA MET A 97 5.07 -11.96 21.40
C MET A 97 4.42 -12.50 22.68
N ASN A 98 3.98 -11.60 23.55
CA ASN A 98 3.36 -11.92 24.85
C ASN A 98 1.84 -11.82 24.83
N LYS A 99 1.21 -11.51 23.69
CA LYS A 99 -0.25 -11.53 23.56
C LYS A 99 -0.72 -12.94 23.93
N PRO A 100 -1.66 -13.08 24.88
CA PRO A 100 -2.27 -14.37 25.16
C PRO A 100 -2.81 -14.96 23.87
N LYS A 101 -2.56 -16.26 23.65
CA LYS A 101 -3.15 -16.96 22.50
C LYS A 101 -4.65 -16.74 22.55
N ASP A 102 -5.24 -16.39 21.42
CA ASP A 102 -6.70 -16.32 21.33
C ASP A 102 -7.24 -17.71 21.68
N ILE A 103 -7.90 -17.81 22.83
CA ILE A 103 -8.52 -19.04 23.27
C ILE A 103 -9.74 -19.20 22.37
N LEU A 104 -9.69 -20.18 21.47
CA LEU A 104 -10.89 -20.67 20.79
C LEU A 104 -11.84 -21.15 21.88
N SER A 105 -12.84 -20.34 22.20
CA SER A 105 -13.83 -20.69 23.21
C SER A 105 -14.47 -22.02 22.78
N PRO A 106 -14.47 -23.05 23.65
CA PRO A 106 -15.22 -24.27 23.38
C PRO A 106 -16.69 -23.99 23.11
N ASP A 107 -17.23 -22.88 23.62
CA ASP A 107 -18.62 -22.45 23.48
C ASP A 107 -18.84 -21.55 22.26
N ALA A 108 -17.83 -21.39 21.39
CA ALA A 108 -18.00 -20.61 20.18
C ALA A 108 -19.11 -21.22 19.30
N PRO A 109 -20.01 -20.40 18.71
CA PRO A 109 -21.19 -20.90 17.98
C PRO A 109 -20.88 -21.89 16.84
N PHE A 110 -19.70 -21.75 16.21
CA PHE A 110 -19.25 -22.65 15.15
C PHE A 110 -18.83 -24.04 15.68
N ILE A 111 -18.27 -24.12 16.89
CA ILE A 111 -17.96 -25.40 17.54
C ILE A 111 -19.26 -26.05 18.04
N GLN A 112 -20.19 -25.27 18.58
CA GLN A 112 -21.47 -25.78 19.06
C GLN A 112 -22.27 -26.43 17.93
N THR A 113 -22.35 -25.79 16.76
CA THR A 113 -23.01 -26.37 15.58
C THR A 113 -22.38 -27.72 15.18
N GLY A 114 -21.04 -27.81 15.19
CA GLY A 114 -20.35 -29.08 14.92
C GLY A 114 -20.68 -30.17 15.94
N ARG A 115 -20.71 -29.83 17.23
CA ARG A 115 -21.14 -30.76 18.30
C ARG A 115 -22.60 -31.15 18.17
N ASP A 116 -23.47 -30.23 17.80
CA ASP A 116 -24.90 -30.51 17.61
C ASP A 116 -25.13 -31.47 16.45
N VAL A 117 -24.34 -31.38 15.37
CA VAL A 117 -24.36 -32.35 14.26
C VAL A 117 -23.90 -33.73 14.73
N VAL A 118 -22.85 -33.82 15.54
CA VAL A 118 -22.40 -35.10 16.14
C VAL A 118 -23.48 -35.68 17.06
N ASN A 119 -24.04 -34.87 17.97
CA ASN A 119 -25.06 -35.30 18.92
C ASN A 119 -26.38 -35.69 18.24
N ARG A 120 -26.68 -35.11 17.08
CA ARG A 120 -27.88 -35.41 16.28
C ARG A 120 -27.58 -36.32 15.10
N ALA A 121 -26.40 -36.90 15.02
CA ALA A 121 -25.97 -37.72 13.89
C ALA A 121 -27.00 -38.80 13.58
N ASP A 122 -27.52 -39.50 14.60
CA ASP A 122 -28.54 -40.56 14.45
C ASP A 122 -29.82 -40.09 13.75
N SER A 123 -30.23 -38.83 13.98
CA SER A 123 -31.39 -38.22 13.34
C SER A 123 -31.07 -37.62 11.96
N ILE A 124 -29.84 -37.16 11.75
CA ILE A 124 -29.37 -36.52 10.51
C ILE A 124 -29.06 -37.56 9.43
N VAL A 125 -28.39 -38.65 9.80
CA VAL A 125 -28.21 -39.81 8.91
C VAL A 125 -29.49 -40.63 8.79
N GLY A 126 -30.53 -40.30 9.56
CA GLY A 126 -31.89 -40.75 9.36
C GLY A 126 -32.01 -42.26 9.17
N ASN A 127 -31.76 -43.05 10.22
CA ASN A 127 -32.13 -44.48 10.26
C ASN A 127 -31.78 -45.25 8.96
N THR A 128 -30.62 -44.95 8.34
CA THR A 128 -30.21 -45.42 7.01
C THR A 128 -29.53 -46.79 7.02
N GLY A 129 -29.49 -47.46 8.17
CA GLY A 129 -29.21 -48.89 8.23
C GLY A 129 -30.52 -49.65 8.18
N GLN A 130 -30.66 -50.61 7.26
CA GLN A 130 -31.66 -51.68 7.41
C GLN A 130 -31.60 -52.16 8.86
N GLN A 131 -32.72 -52.05 9.58
CA GLN A 131 -32.82 -52.53 10.95
C GLN A 131 -32.59 -54.04 10.93
N CYS A 132 -31.33 -54.46 11.11
CA CYS A 132 -30.97 -55.86 11.27
C CYS A 132 -31.51 -56.32 12.63
N SER A 133 -32.75 -56.80 12.65
CA SER A 133 -33.29 -57.55 13.77
C SER A 133 -32.70 -58.95 13.74
N ALA A 134 -32.17 -59.42 14.87
CA ALA A 134 -31.76 -60.81 15.01
C ALA A 134 -32.95 -61.74 14.68
N GLN A 135 -32.78 -62.62 13.68
CA GLN A 135 -33.76 -63.65 13.35
C GLN A 135 -33.19 -65.01 13.70
N GLU A 136 -33.97 -65.82 14.42
CA GLU A 136 -33.68 -67.23 14.65
C GLU A 136 -34.01 -68.02 13.37
N ILE A 137 -32.98 -68.48 12.66
CA ILE A 137 -33.15 -69.33 11.48
C ILE A 137 -33.02 -70.80 11.92
N SER A 138 -34.15 -71.50 11.97
CA SER A 138 -34.20 -72.96 12.13
C SER A 138 -33.86 -73.63 10.80
N ARG A 139 -32.76 -74.41 10.77
CA ARG A 139 -32.34 -75.16 9.59
C ARG A 139 -32.34 -76.66 9.91
N SER A 140 -33.28 -77.40 9.32
CA SER A 140 -33.34 -78.86 9.46
C SER A 140 -32.42 -79.52 8.43
N GLU A 141 -31.40 -80.24 8.91
CA GLU A 141 -30.53 -81.05 8.09
C GLU A 141 -30.98 -82.51 8.17
N TYR A 142 -31.27 -83.13 7.03
CA TYR A 142 -31.71 -84.52 6.96
C TYR A 142 -30.57 -85.38 6.43
N THR A 143 -30.06 -86.29 7.25
CA THR A 143 -29.09 -87.30 6.82
C THR A 143 -29.82 -88.61 6.51
N ASN A 144 -29.82 -89.04 5.25
CA ASN A 144 -30.38 -90.33 4.86
C ASN A 144 -29.30 -91.41 4.90
N TYR A 145 -29.62 -92.55 5.52
CA TYR A 145 -28.82 -93.76 5.46
C TYR A 145 -29.62 -94.85 4.74
N THR A 146 -29.01 -95.45 3.71
CA THR A 146 -29.57 -96.62 3.02
C THR A 146 -28.75 -97.84 3.43
N CYS A 147 -29.36 -98.79 4.12
CA CYS A 147 -28.74 -100.09 4.37
C CYS A 147 -29.12 -101.05 3.24
N GLU A 148 -28.15 -101.49 2.47
CA GLU A 148 -28.33 -102.64 1.56
C GLU A 148 -28.30 -103.92 2.39
N ARG A 149 -29.27 -104.81 2.13
CA ARG A 149 -29.37 -106.12 2.79
C ARG A 149 -28.29 -107.03 2.22
N ASP A 150 -27.35 -107.44 3.07
CA ASP A 150 -26.35 -108.46 2.76
C ASP A 150 -27.06 -109.79 2.43
N LEU A 151 -26.87 -110.29 1.20
CA LEU A 151 -27.41 -111.57 0.74
C LEU A 151 -26.31 -112.64 0.85
N GLN A 152 -25.95 -113.01 2.08
CA GLN A 152 -25.28 -114.29 2.31
C GLN A 152 -26.36 -115.36 2.52
N VAL A 153 -26.63 -116.14 1.46
CA VAL A 153 -27.36 -117.42 1.50
C VAL A 153 -26.54 -118.46 0.76
#